data_AF-A0A8J5QTU3-F1
#
_entry.id   AF-A0A8J5QTU3-F1
#
_cell.length_a   1.000
_cell.length_b   1.000
_cell.length_c   1.000
_cell.angle_alpha   90.00
_cell.angle_beta   90.00
_cell.angle_gamma   90.00
#
_symmetry.space_group_name_H-M   'P 1'
#
loop_
_entity.id
_entity.type
_entity.pdbx_description
1 polymer ?
#
loop_
_entity_poly.entity_id
_entity_poly.type
_entity_poly.pdbx_seq_one_letter_code
_entity_poly.pdbx_strand_id
1 'polypeptide(L)'
;MVFRESAAKFMAHAHTTVNATSRLYLAGERRYNYTTPKSFLEQISLYMKLLKAKASELSGRIERLENGLAKLRSTAAQVAELKQKLALQEVELQQKNEAADKLIAIVGVETEKVQKEKALADEEETKVAVIAEEVLKKQRECEADLVKAEPALLAAQEALNTLNKANLTELKSFGSPPGAVTNVTAAVMVLLAPSGKVPKDRSWKAAKIVMAKVDAFLDSLINYDKENIHPEVTKAIQPYLKDSEFEPEFVRSKSAAAAGLCAWVINIIKFYEVFCDVEPKRKALAQANAELAAAQDKLSGIKRKVASLEEQLAKLTADFEQATSEKLKCQQEADATNAIIALANRLVGGLASENVRWADSVANLKHQGETLPGDVLLVTAFISYVGCFTKSFRQDLLH
;
A
#
# COMPACT_ATOMS: atom_id res chain seq x y z
N MET A 1 9.92 79.82 15.13
CA MET A 1 9.59 81.23 15.44
C MET A 1 10.37 81.79 16.62
N VAL A 2 10.84 80.93 17.54
CA VAL A 2 11.46 81.30 18.84
C VAL A 2 12.75 82.14 18.73
N PHE A 3 13.60 81.94 17.73
CA PHE A 3 14.91 82.62 17.67
C PHE A 3 15.00 83.80 16.69
N ARG A 4 13.89 84.21 16.06
CA ARG A 4 13.93 85.25 15.00
C ARG A 4 14.38 86.61 15.52
N GLU A 5 13.88 87.01 16.69
CA GLU A 5 14.23 88.30 17.30
C GLU A 5 15.70 88.33 17.73
N SER A 6 16.17 87.28 18.40
CA SER A 6 17.58 87.15 18.80
C SER A 6 18.51 87.15 17.59
N ALA A 7 18.15 86.46 16.51
CA ALA A 7 18.92 86.47 15.27
C ALA A 7 19.00 87.87 14.65
N ALA A 8 17.88 88.61 14.60
CA ALA A 8 17.86 89.98 14.09
C ALA A 8 18.74 90.93 14.91
N LYS A 9 18.64 90.85 16.25
CA LYS A 9 19.47 91.63 17.18
C LYS A 9 20.96 91.32 17.00
N PHE A 10 21.32 90.04 16.86
CA PHE A 10 22.70 89.62 16.61
C PHE A 10 23.23 90.13 15.27
N MET A 11 22.47 90.02 14.18
CA MET A 11 22.93 90.51 12.87
C MET A 11 23.19 92.02 12.91
N ALA A 12 22.31 92.79 13.56
CA ALA A 12 22.51 94.23 13.75
C ALA A 12 23.76 94.53 14.60
N HIS A 13 23.97 93.77 15.67
CA HIS A 13 25.17 93.87 16.51
C HIS A 13 26.45 93.54 15.73
N ALA A 14 26.45 92.45 14.95
CA ALA A 14 27.59 92.06 14.11
C ALA A 14 27.94 93.15 13.09
N HIS A 15 26.94 93.70 12.40
CA HIS A 15 27.14 94.76 11.42
C HIS A 15 27.73 96.03 12.05
N THR A 16 27.19 96.47 13.18
CA THR A 16 27.68 97.66 13.88
C THR A 16 29.07 97.47 14.48
N THR A 17 29.36 96.28 15.01
CA THR A 17 30.69 95.92 15.55
C THR A 17 31.74 95.94 14.45
N VAL A 18 31.47 95.35 13.28
CA VAL A 18 32.41 95.37 12.15
C VAL A 18 32.68 96.80 11.69
N ASN A 19 31.67 97.68 11.67
CA ASN A 19 31.86 99.10 11.34
C ASN A 19 32.82 99.79 12.32
N ALA A 20 32.73 99.48 13.62
CA ALA A 20 33.65 99.99 14.63
C ALA A 20 35.06 99.43 14.44
N THR A 21 35.19 98.12 14.22
CA THR A 21 36.47 97.44 14.00
C THR A 21 37.16 97.90 12.72
N SER A 22 36.43 98.22 11.66
CA SER A 22 37.00 98.82 10.44
C SER A 22 37.71 100.15 10.72
N ARG A 23 37.24 100.96 11.68
CA ARG A 23 37.91 102.21 12.08
C ARG A 23 39.22 101.92 12.82
N LEU A 24 39.21 100.92 13.71
CA LEU A 24 40.41 100.47 14.43
C LEU A 24 41.43 99.85 13.47
N TYR A 25 40.97 99.10 12.48
CA TYR A 25 41.81 98.50 11.44
C TYR A 25 42.51 99.57 10.58
N LEU A 26 41.82 100.67 10.28
CA LEU A 26 42.44 101.82 9.60
C LEU A 26 43.44 102.56 10.50
N ALA A 27 43.16 102.67 11.80
CA ALA A 27 44.10 103.28 12.73
C ALA A 27 45.37 102.44 12.89
N GLY A 28 45.24 101.11 13.03
CA GLY A 28 46.35 100.19 13.27
C GLY A 28 47.11 99.77 12.03
N GLU A 29 46.42 99.37 10.96
CA GLU A 29 47.03 98.78 9.75
C GLU A 29 46.94 99.67 8.50
N ARG A 30 46.38 100.88 8.61
CA ARG A 30 46.15 101.81 7.49
C ARG A 30 45.31 101.23 6.35
N ARG A 31 44.52 100.18 6.63
CA ARG A 31 43.57 99.55 5.71
C ARG A 31 42.16 99.76 6.23
N TYR A 32 41.21 100.11 5.37
CA TYR A 32 39.81 100.27 5.76
C TYR A 32 38.92 99.32 4.97
N ASN A 33 38.02 98.63 5.67
CA ASN A 33 36.99 97.80 5.06
C ASN A 33 35.63 98.53 5.08
N TYR A 34 35.00 98.61 3.91
CA TYR A 34 33.68 99.22 3.75
C TYR A 34 32.58 98.17 3.84
N THR A 35 31.81 98.25 4.91
CA THR A 35 30.56 97.52 5.11
C THR A 35 29.39 98.41 4.70
N THR A 36 28.52 97.88 3.84
CA THR A 36 27.36 98.62 3.30
C THR A 36 26.04 97.95 3.70
N PRO A 37 24.89 98.66 3.59
CA PRO A 37 23.59 98.02 3.71
C PRO A 37 23.41 96.82 2.77
N LYS A 38 24.04 96.83 1.59
CA LYS A 38 24.06 95.68 0.68
C LYS A 38 24.79 94.49 1.30
N SER A 39 25.93 94.69 1.96
CA SER A 39 26.64 93.63 2.70
C SER A 39 25.79 93.00 3.80
N PHE A 40 24.93 93.80 4.47
CA PHE A 40 23.97 93.31 5.46
C PHE A 40 22.85 92.46 4.83
N LEU A 41 22.27 92.91 3.72
CA LEU A 41 21.28 92.12 2.98
C LEU A 41 21.87 90.81 2.43
N GLU A 42 23.13 90.81 1.99
CA GLU A 42 23.83 89.59 1.56
C GLU A 42 24.05 88.62 2.73
N GLN A 43 24.36 89.08 3.95
CA GLN A 43 24.46 88.23 5.13
C GLN A 43 23.11 87.56 5.45
N ILE A 44 22.00 88.31 5.39
CA ILE A 44 20.65 87.77 5.63
C ILE A 44 20.32 86.70 4.58
N SER A 45 20.57 87.00 3.30
CA SER A 45 20.35 86.07 2.19
C SER A 45 21.16 84.79 2.36
N LEU A 46 22.45 84.91 2.70
CA LEU A 46 23.34 83.79 2.96
C LEU A 46 22.86 82.96 4.15
N TYR A 47 22.45 83.60 5.25
CA TYR A 47 21.91 82.93 6.44
C TYR A 47 20.68 82.10 6.10
N MET A 48 19.70 82.69 5.39
CA MET A 48 18.49 81.97 4.99
C MET A 48 18.80 80.77 4.10
N LYS A 49 19.68 80.94 3.12
CA LYS A 49 20.09 79.86 2.20
C LYS A 49 20.81 78.74 2.94
N LEU A 50 21.81 79.08 3.75
CA LEU A 50 22.65 78.11 4.45
C LEU A 50 21.87 77.39 5.55
N LEU A 51 21.01 78.09 6.30
CA LEU A 51 20.16 77.48 7.31
C LEU A 51 19.21 76.46 6.70
N LYS A 52 18.55 76.81 5.58
CA LYS A 52 17.66 75.87 4.87
C LYS A 52 18.43 74.64 4.38
N ALA A 53 19.59 74.84 3.75
CA ALA A 53 20.41 73.75 3.24
C ALA A 53 20.87 72.81 4.36
N LYS A 54 21.40 73.37 5.46
CA LYS A 54 21.90 72.58 6.59
C LYS A 54 20.80 71.92 7.41
N ALA A 55 19.65 72.58 7.59
CA ALA A 55 18.50 71.96 8.24
C ALA A 55 17.96 70.76 7.44
N SER A 56 17.90 70.89 6.12
CA SER A 56 17.50 69.79 5.23
C SER A 56 18.51 68.64 5.26
N GLU A 57 19.80 68.92 5.23
CA GLU A 57 20.87 67.92 5.31
C GLU A 57 20.81 67.16 6.64
N LEU A 58 20.64 67.89 7.75
CA LEU A 58 20.54 67.32 9.09
C LEU A 58 19.29 66.43 9.23
N SER A 59 18.14 66.93 8.77
CA SER A 59 16.87 66.18 8.81
C SER A 59 16.97 64.88 8.01
N GLY A 60 17.55 64.91 6.81
CA GLY A 60 17.74 63.72 5.99
C GLY A 60 18.71 62.70 6.63
N ARG A 61 19.74 63.17 7.34
CA ARG A 61 20.64 62.28 8.12
C ARG A 61 19.92 61.61 9.28
N ILE A 62 19.10 62.36 10.02
CA ILE A 62 18.30 61.84 11.13
C ILE A 62 17.32 60.79 10.61
N GLU A 63 16.52 61.13 9.59
CA GLU A 63 15.51 60.25 9.01
C GLU A 63 16.12 58.93 8.54
N ARG A 64 17.28 58.96 7.85
CA ARG A 64 17.96 57.75 7.39
C ARG A 64 18.33 56.82 8.54
N LEU A 65 18.88 57.35 9.63
CA LEU A 65 19.29 56.56 10.79
C LEU A 65 18.08 56.04 11.57
N GLU A 66 17.05 56.87 11.76
CA GLU A 66 15.80 56.47 12.40
C GLU A 66 15.10 55.35 11.62
N ASN A 67 15.08 55.42 10.29
CA ASN A 67 14.58 54.36 9.43
C ASN A 67 15.37 53.05 9.61
N GLY A 68 16.70 53.12 9.70
CA GLY A 68 17.54 51.95 9.98
C GLY A 68 17.25 51.32 11.34
N LEU A 69 17.12 52.14 12.38
CA LEU A 69 16.76 51.71 13.74
C LEU A 69 15.36 51.07 13.78
N ALA A 70 14.39 51.66 13.08
CA ALA A 70 13.04 51.11 12.99
C ALA A 70 13.03 49.74 12.31
N LYS A 71 13.83 49.54 11.24
CA LYS A 71 13.98 48.24 10.59
C LYS A 71 14.61 47.21 11.52
N LEU A 72 15.66 47.56 12.26
CA LEU A 72 16.27 46.65 13.24
C LEU A 72 15.28 46.22 14.33
N ARG A 73 14.48 47.16 14.87
CA ARG A 73 13.43 46.85 15.85
C ARG A 73 12.35 45.94 15.28
N SER A 74 11.90 46.22 14.06
CA SER A 74 10.91 45.39 13.36
C SER A 74 11.42 43.97 13.13
N THR A 75 12.67 43.81 12.68
CA THR A 75 13.29 42.49 12.53
C THR A 75 13.38 41.75 13.86
N ALA A 76 13.78 42.42 14.95
CA ALA A 76 13.84 41.79 16.27
C ALA A 76 12.46 41.31 16.76
N ALA A 77 11.40 42.08 16.50
CA ALA A 77 10.03 41.68 16.81
C ALA A 77 9.56 40.47 15.98
N GLN A 78 9.82 40.48 14.67
CA GLN A 78 9.50 39.34 13.79
C GLN A 78 10.25 38.06 14.21
N VAL A 79 11.50 38.18 14.68
CA VAL A 79 12.25 37.04 15.22
C VAL A 79 11.57 36.46 16.47
N ALA A 80 11.05 37.31 17.36
CA ALA A 80 10.33 36.83 18.54
C ALA A 80 9.05 36.07 18.16
N GLU A 81 8.29 36.56 17.17
CA GLU A 81 7.10 35.88 16.64
C GLU A 81 7.46 34.55 15.97
N LEU A 82 8.50 34.53 15.12
CA LEU A 82 8.98 33.30 14.49
C LEU A 82 9.44 32.26 15.51
N LYS A 83 10.06 32.68 16.62
CA LYS A 83 10.43 31.76 17.72
C LYS A 83 9.21 31.12 18.39
N GLN A 84 8.14 31.88 18.59
CA GLN A 84 6.89 31.32 19.10
C GLN A 84 6.28 30.31 18.13
N LYS A 85 6.28 30.64 16.82
CA LYS A 85 5.84 29.72 15.78
C LYS A 85 6.67 28.43 15.73
N LEU A 86 8.00 28.55 15.79
CA LEU A 86 8.90 27.41 15.78
C LEU A 86 8.65 26.49 16.99
N ALA A 87 8.44 27.04 18.18
CA ALA A 87 8.12 26.24 19.36
C ALA A 87 6.82 25.43 19.20
N LEU A 88 5.79 26.00 18.56
CA LEU A 88 4.56 25.27 18.24
C LEU A 88 4.80 24.17 17.20
N GLN A 89 5.59 24.47 16.16
CA GLN A 89 5.96 23.50 15.12
C GLN A 89 6.77 22.33 15.68
N GLU A 90 7.70 22.58 16.61
CA GLU A 90 8.49 21.53 17.28
C GLU A 90 7.62 20.59 18.11
N VAL A 91 6.60 21.11 18.81
CA VAL A 91 5.63 20.28 19.55
C VAL A 91 4.79 19.43 18.60
N GLU A 92 4.29 20.00 17.51
CA GLU A 92 3.52 19.25 16.51
C GLU A 92 4.37 18.15 15.86
N LEU A 93 5.62 18.47 15.51
CA LEU A 93 6.58 17.54 14.95
C LEU A 93 6.88 16.37 15.91
N GLN A 94 7.05 16.67 17.20
CA GLN A 94 7.24 15.64 18.23
C GLN A 94 6.04 14.69 18.31
N GLN A 95 4.82 15.21 18.29
CA GLN A 95 3.61 14.38 18.28
C GLN A 95 3.52 13.50 17.02
N LYS A 96 3.86 14.06 15.85
CA LYS A 96 3.90 13.30 14.59
C LYS A 96 4.99 12.24 14.58
N ASN A 97 6.15 12.51 15.18
CA ASN A 97 7.21 11.52 15.38
C ASN A 97 6.72 10.33 16.19
N GLU A 98 6.12 10.59 17.36
CA GLU A 98 5.61 9.54 18.23
C GLU A 98 4.49 8.72 17.59
N ALA A 99 3.63 9.37 16.79
CA ALA A 99 2.59 8.68 16.02
C ALA A 99 3.19 7.77 14.93
N ALA A 100 4.18 8.27 14.19
CA ALA A 100 4.88 7.49 13.17
C ALA A 100 5.64 6.30 13.77
N ASP A 101 6.32 6.47 14.90
CA ASP A 101 7.06 5.40 15.57
C ASP A 101 6.13 4.28 16.07
N LYS A 102 4.93 4.64 16.56
CA LYS A 102 3.89 3.66 16.91
C LYS A 102 3.41 2.89 15.69
N LEU A 103 3.19 3.56 14.55
CA LEU A 103 2.79 2.91 13.31
C LEU A 103 3.88 1.96 12.79
N ILE A 104 5.17 2.33 12.88
CA ILE A 104 6.29 1.44 12.51
C ILE A 104 6.25 0.15 13.33
N ALA A 105 6.06 0.25 14.65
CA ALA A 105 5.99 -0.93 15.51
C ALA A 105 4.81 -1.84 15.13
N ILE A 106 3.65 -1.27 14.82
CA ILE A 106 2.46 -2.03 14.41
C ILE A 106 2.69 -2.70 13.05
N VAL A 107 3.18 -1.95 12.05
CA VAL A 107 3.48 -2.47 10.71
C VAL A 107 4.51 -3.60 10.79
N GLY A 108 5.54 -3.47 11.64
CA GLY A 108 6.54 -4.53 11.85
C GLY A 108 5.93 -5.83 12.37
N VAL A 109 5.10 -5.75 13.41
CA VAL A 109 4.41 -6.92 13.98
C VAL A 109 3.45 -7.56 12.98
N GLU A 110 2.67 -6.74 12.26
CA GLU A 110 1.69 -7.24 11.30
C GLU A 110 2.35 -7.87 10.07
N THR A 111 3.48 -7.30 9.61
CA THR A 111 4.31 -7.89 8.55
C THR A 111 4.81 -9.27 8.95
N GLU A 112 5.30 -9.43 10.19
CA GLU A 112 5.76 -10.74 10.68
C GLU A 112 4.63 -11.78 10.73
N LYS A 113 3.42 -11.38 11.15
CA LYS A 113 2.25 -12.26 11.13
C LYS A 113 1.88 -12.69 9.71
N VAL A 114 1.83 -11.75 8.76
CA VAL A 114 1.56 -12.06 7.35
C VAL A 114 2.57 -13.05 6.79
N GLN A 115 3.87 -12.86 7.09
CA GLN A 115 4.93 -13.77 6.64
C GLN A 115 4.77 -15.18 7.22
N LYS A 116 4.43 -15.31 8.52
CA LYS A 116 4.17 -16.61 9.15
C LYS A 116 2.97 -17.32 8.51
N GLU A 117 1.86 -16.62 8.32
CA GLU A 117 0.66 -17.21 7.73
C GLU A 117 0.84 -17.55 6.23
N LYS A 118 1.65 -16.78 5.49
CA LYS A 118 2.07 -17.13 4.13
C LYS A 118 2.90 -18.40 4.09
N ALA A 119 3.90 -18.53 4.95
CA ALA A 119 4.71 -19.74 5.04
C ALA A 119 3.85 -20.98 5.35
N LEU A 120 2.85 -20.84 6.22
CA LEU A 120 1.87 -21.90 6.49
C LEU A 120 0.99 -22.21 5.26
N ALA A 121 0.58 -21.19 4.50
CA ALA A 121 -0.19 -21.38 3.27
C ALA A 121 0.63 -22.13 2.20
N ASP A 122 1.89 -21.75 2.02
CA ASP A 122 2.80 -22.39 1.06
C ASP A 122 3.06 -23.85 1.45
N GLU A 123 3.31 -24.12 2.75
CA GLU A 123 3.49 -25.49 3.24
C GLU A 123 2.23 -26.34 3.02
N GLU A 124 1.04 -25.81 3.34
CA GLU A 124 -0.22 -26.52 3.12
C GLU A 124 -0.52 -26.71 1.62
N GLU A 125 -0.15 -25.76 0.76
CA GLU A 125 -0.29 -25.88 -0.70
C GLU A 125 0.57 -27.01 -1.26
N THR A 126 1.80 -27.19 -0.77
CA THR A 126 2.62 -28.36 -1.15
C THR A 126 1.99 -29.68 -0.73
N LYS A 127 1.41 -29.75 0.48
CA LYS A 127 0.71 -30.95 0.97
C LYS A 127 -0.52 -31.27 0.11
N VAL A 128 -1.33 -30.26 -0.21
CA VAL A 128 -2.50 -30.43 -1.09
C VAL A 128 -2.09 -30.89 -2.49
N ALA A 129 -0.97 -30.38 -3.04
CA ALA A 129 -0.46 -30.81 -4.34
C ALA A 129 -0.07 -32.30 -4.36
N VAL A 130 0.60 -32.78 -3.31
CA VAL A 130 0.96 -34.21 -3.18
C VAL A 130 -0.30 -35.08 -3.08
N ILE A 131 -1.28 -34.70 -2.24
CA ILE A 131 -2.54 -35.44 -2.11
C ILE A 131 -3.32 -35.43 -3.44
N ALA A 132 -3.33 -34.31 -4.17
CA ALA A 132 -3.99 -34.20 -5.47
C ALA A 132 -3.34 -35.13 -6.52
N GLU A 133 -2.01 -35.24 -6.53
CA GLU A 133 -1.30 -36.16 -7.41
C GLU A 133 -1.61 -37.64 -7.08
N GLU A 134 -1.65 -37.99 -5.79
CA GLU A 134 -2.06 -39.34 -5.35
C GLU A 134 -3.51 -39.67 -5.72
N VAL A 135 -4.44 -38.74 -5.53
CA VAL A 135 -5.84 -38.88 -5.93
C VAL A 135 -5.95 -39.10 -7.43
N LEU A 136 -5.22 -38.31 -8.23
CA LEU A 136 -5.23 -38.40 -9.68
C LEU A 136 -4.66 -39.75 -10.17
N LYS A 137 -3.64 -40.29 -9.49
CA LYS A 137 -3.13 -41.63 -9.76
C LYS A 137 -4.17 -42.71 -9.42
N LYS A 138 -4.79 -42.65 -8.24
CA LYS A 138 -5.86 -43.58 -7.83
C LYS A 138 -7.07 -43.51 -8.78
N GLN A 139 -7.36 -42.33 -9.33
CA GLN A 139 -8.42 -42.13 -10.31
C GLN A 139 -8.10 -42.81 -11.64
N ARG A 140 -6.90 -42.61 -12.17
CA ARG A 140 -6.46 -43.29 -13.39
C ARG A 140 -6.49 -44.81 -13.25
N GLU A 141 -6.05 -45.34 -12.10
CA GLU A 141 -6.08 -46.78 -11.83
C GLU A 141 -7.52 -47.32 -11.75
N CYS A 142 -8.42 -46.60 -11.06
CA CYS A 142 -9.82 -47.00 -10.94
C CYS A 142 -10.56 -46.92 -12.28
N GLU A 143 -10.35 -45.86 -13.07
CA GLU A 143 -10.94 -45.72 -14.41
C GLU A 143 -10.40 -46.77 -15.38
N ALA A 144 -9.09 -47.05 -15.38
CA ALA A 144 -8.50 -48.05 -16.25
C ALA A 144 -9.08 -49.46 -16.01
N ASP A 145 -9.34 -49.82 -14.75
CA ASP A 145 -9.93 -51.12 -14.43
C ASP A 145 -11.46 -51.17 -14.63
N LEU A 146 -12.15 -50.04 -14.49
CA LEU A 146 -13.57 -49.93 -14.83
C LEU A 146 -13.79 -50.07 -16.34
N VAL A 147 -12.95 -49.43 -17.15
CA VAL A 147 -12.97 -49.58 -18.63
C VAL A 147 -12.70 -51.02 -19.06
N LYS A 148 -11.90 -51.80 -18.31
CA LYS A 148 -11.72 -53.23 -18.60
C LYS A 148 -12.98 -54.06 -18.28
N ALA A 149 -13.83 -53.59 -17.37
CA ALA A 149 -15.07 -54.26 -16.97
C ALA A 149 -16.24 -53.97 -17.93
N GLU A 150 -16.25 -52.82 -18.59
CA GLU A 150 -17.33 -52.39 -19.51
C GLU A 150 -17.56 -53.37 -20.68
N PRO A 151 -16.54 -53.88 -21.39
CA PRO A 151 -16.71 -54.88 -22.45
C PRO A 151 -17.34 -56.18 -21.95
N ALA A 152 -17.02 -56.61 -20.72
CA ALA A 152 -17.60 -57.83 -20.14
C ALA A 152 -19.11 -57.65 -19.88
N LEU A 153 -19.54 -56.47 -19.43
CA LEU A 153 -20.96 -56.16 -19.26
C LEU A 153 -21.71 -56.08 -20.60
N LEU A 154 -21.14 -55.39 -21.57
CA LEU A 154 -21.74 -55.27 -22.89
C LEU A 154 -21.87 -56.64 -23.56
N ALA A 155 -20.83 -57.48 -23.48
CA ALA A 155 -20.87 -58.84 -23.99
C ALA A 155 -21.87 -59.74 -23.23
N ALA A 156 -22.07 -59.52 -21.92
CA ALA A 156 -23.14 -60.20 -21.17
C ALA A 156 -24.53 -59.76 -21.63
N GLN A 157 -24.74 -58.46 -21.86
CA GLN A 157 -26.02 -57.91 -22.32
C GLN A 157 -26.33 -58.34 -23.76
N GLU A 158 -25.34 -58.35 -24.64
CA GLU A 158 -25.46 -58.86 -26.01
C GLU A 158 -25.80 -60.35 -26.01
N ALA A 159 -25.15 -61.14 -25.15
CA ALA A 159 -25.50 -62.55 -24.97
C ALA A 159 -26.97 -62.74 -24.55
N LEU A 160 -27.52 -61.87 -23.69
CA LEU A 160 -28.94 -61.87 -23.36
C LEU A 160 -29.84 -61.41 -24.52
N ASN A 161 -29.41 -60.45 -25.33
CA ASN A 161 -30.17 -60.00 -26.49
C ASN A 161 -30.30 -61.09 -27.58
N THR A 162 -29.38 -62.07 -27.61
CA THR A 162 -29.53 -63.27 -28.45
C THR A 162 -30.57 -64.26 -27.93
N LEU A 163 -31.05 -64.10 -26.69
CA LEU A 163 -32.08 -64.92 -26.06
C LEU A 163 -33.45 -64.26 -26.23
N ASN A 164 -34.31 -64.87 -27.04
CA ASN A 164 -35.71 -64.49 -27.15
C ASN A 164 -36.62 -65.59 -26.56
N LYS A 165 -37.90 -65.27 -26.35
CA LYS A 165 -38.90 -66.20 -25.78
C LYS A 165 -39.03 -67.50 -26.59
N ALA A 166 -38.83 -67.45 -27.91
CA ALA A 166 -38.88 -68.64 -28.77
C ALA A 166 -37.70 -69.59 -28.49
N ASN A 167 -36.48 -69.05 -28.44
CA ASN A 167 -35.24 -69.78 -28.15
C ASN A 167 -35.28 -70.48 -26.78
N LEU A 168 -35.82 -69.80 -25.76
CA LEU A 168 -35.97 -70.37 -24.41
C LEU A 168 -37.10 -71.41 -24.33
N THR A 169 -38.16 -71.27 -25.14
CA THR A 169 -39.24 -72.26 -25.25
C THR A 169 -38.76 -73.53 -25.96
N GLU A 170 -37.91 -73.38 -26.97
CA GLU A 170 -37.22 -74.49 -27.65
C GLU A 170 -36.24 -75.21 -26.71
N LEU A 171 -35.45 -74.46 -25.93
CA LEU A 171 -34.57 -75.04 -24.92
C LEU A 171 -35.35 -75.87 -23.88
N LYS A 172 -36.56 -75.45 -23.52
CA LYS A 172 -37.42 -76.16 -22.57
C LYS A 172 -38.03 -77.45 -23.14
N SER A 173 -38.22 -77.55 -24.46
CA SER A 173 -38.92 -78.68 -25.09
C SER A 173 -38.08 -79.95 -25.23
N PHE A 174 -36.76 -79.88 -24.96
CA PHE A 174 -35.87 -81.06 -24.99
C PHE A 174 -36.35 -82.17 -24.04
N GLY A 175 -36.62 -83.35 -24.61
CA GLY A 175 -36.94 -84.58 -23.85
C GLY A 175 -35.75 -85.08 -23.04
N SER A 176 -34.60 -85.26 -23.71
CA SER A 176 -33.30 -85.60 -23.12
C SER A 176 -32.22 -84.68 -23.70
N PRO A 177 -31.83 -83.60 -23.01
CA PRO A 177 -30.85 -82.63 -23.51
C PRO A 177 -29.42 -83.20 -23.53
N PRO A 178 -28.52 -82.68 -24.38
CA PRO A 178 -27.08 -82.96 -24.32
C PRO A 178 -26.44 -82.58 -22.98
N GLY A 179 -25.34 -83.25 -22.61
CA GLY A 179 -24.55 -82.96 -21.39
C GLY A 179 -24.13 -81.49 -21.28
N ALA A 180 -23.65 -80.90 -22.38
CA ALA A 180 -23.29 -79.48 -22.41
C ALA A 180 -24.49 -78.55 -22.10
N VAL A 181 -25.69 -78.87 -22.57
CA VAL A 181 -26.91 -78.07 -22.32
C VAL A 181 -27.39 -78.21 -20.86
N THR A 182 -27.21 -79.39 -20.26
CA THR A 182 -27.52 -79.60 -18.83
C THR A 182 -26.52 -78.90 -17.92
N ASN A 183 -25.24 -78.86 -18.28
CA ASN A 183 -24.23 -78.11 -17.55
C ASN A 183 -24.47 -76.59 -17.60
N VAL A 184 -24.85 -76.04 -18.77
CA VAL A 184 -25.19 -74.61 -18.90
C VAL A 184 -26.43 -74.23 -18.09
N THR A 185 -27.48 -75.04 -18.13
CA THR A 185 -28.69 -74.76 -17.34
C THR A 185 -28.48 -74.96 -15.84
N ALA A 186 -27.63 -75.91 -15.44
CA ALA A 186 -27.17 -76.04 -14.06
C ALA A 186 -26.36 -74.82 -13.60
N ALA A 187 -25.46 -74.31 -14.44
CA ALA A 187 -24.67 -73.12 -14.18
C ALA A 187 -25.53 -71.86 -14.01
N VAL A 188 -26.56 -71.68 -14.85
CA VAL A 188 -27.52 -70.57 -14.72
C VAL A 188 -28.36 -70.70 -13.44
N MET A 189 -28.77 -71.92 -13.05
CA MET A 189 -29.49 -72.16 -11.78
C MET A 189 -28.62 -71.87 -10.55
N VAL A 190 -27.30 -72.09 -10.65
CA VAL A 190 -26.35 -71.75 -9.58
C VAL A 190 -26.25 -70.22 -9.43
N LEU A 191 -26.20 -69.47 -10.53
CA LEU A 191 -26.18 -68.00 -10.50
C LEU A 191 -27.48 -67.39 -10.01
N LEU A 192 -28.63 -67.92 -10.41
CA LEU A 192 -29.97 -67.47 -9.97
C LEU A 192 -30.39 -68.01 -8.59
N ALA A 193 -29.48 -68.63 -7.84
CA ALA A 193 -29.77 -69.18 -6.53
C ALA A 193 -30.10 -68.06 -5.52
N PRO A 194 -31.32 -68.04 -4.93
CA PRO A 194 -31.70 -67.00 -4.00
C PRO A 194 -30.82 -67.05 -2.74
N SER A 195 -30.15 -65.93 -2.45
CA SER A 195 -29.32 -65.72 -1.25
C SER A 195 -28.24 -66.79 -1.02
N GLY A 196 -27.60 -67.26 -2.10
CA GLY A 196 -26.47 -68.21 -2.00
C GLY A 196 -26.85 -69.64 -1.60
N LYS A 197 -28.16 -69.97 -1.50
CA LYS A 197 -28.64 -71.33 -1.29
C LYS A 197 -28.55 -72.12 -2.60
N VAL A 198 -27.36 -72.58 -2.93
CA VAL A 198 -27.13 -73.35 -4.16
C VAL A 198 -28.02 -74.59 -4.17
N PRO A 199 -28.87 -74.80 -5.20
CA PRO A 199 -29.75 -75.96 -5.27
C PRO A 199 -28.95 -77.26 -5.23
N LYS A 200 -29.35 -78.18 -4.33
CA LYS A 200 -28.81 -79.55 -4.25
C LYS A 200 -29.24 -80.40 -5.45
N ASP A 201 -30.41 -80.12 -6.00
CA ASP A 201 -30.92 -80.73 -7.23
C ASP A 201 -30.67 -79.78 -8.42
N ARG A 202 -29.67 -80.13 -9.24
CA ARG A 202 -29.30 -79.42 -10.48
C ARG A 202 -29.70 -80.21 -11.73
N SER A 203 -30.61 -81.16 -11.58
CA SER A 203 -31.07 -81.99 -12.69
C SER A 203 -31.82 -81.16 -13.74
N TRP A 204 -31.89 -81.67 -14.96
CA TRP A 204 -32.70 -81.08 -16.04
C TRP A 204 -34.17 -80.87 -15.64
N LYS A 205 -34.68 -81.73 -14.74
CA LYS A 205 -36.05 -81.64 -14.21
C LYS A 205 -36.23 -80.38 -13.37
N ALA A 206 -35.26 -80.03 -12.52
CA ALA A 206 -35.26 -78.79 -11.75
C ALA A 206 -35.09 -77.56 -12.66
N ALA A 207 -34.20 -77.63 -13.66
CA ALA A 207 -34.01 -76.56 -14.65
C ALA A 207 -35.29 -76.25 -15.44
N LYS A 208 -36.05 -77.28 -15.84
CA LYS A 208 -37.35 -77.13 -16.51
C LYS A 208 -38.40 -76.41 -15.66
N ILE A 209 -38.35 -76.56 -14.33
CA ILE A 209 -39.28 -75.90 -13.40
C ILE A 209 -38.92 -74.41 -13.28
N VAL A 210 -37.64 -74.08 -13.20
CA VAL A 210 -37.16 -72.68 -13.17
C VAL A 210 -37.46 -71.96 -14.49
N MET A 211 -37.28 -72.65 -15.62
CA MET A 211 -37.65 -72.16 -16.96
C MET A 211 -39.16 -72.28 -17.27
N ALA A 212 -40.01 -72.69 -16.30
CA ALA A 212 -41.43 -72.91 -16.56
C ALA A 212 -42.13 -71.59 -16.98
N LYS A 213 -41.77 -70.48 -16.33
CA LYS A 213 -42.19 -69.11 -16.64
C LYS A 213 -41.09 -68.40 -17.41
N VAL A 214 -41.05 -68.58 -18.73
CA VAL A 214 -39.99 -68.07 -19.61
C VAL A 214 -39.81 -66.55 -19.51
N ASP A 215 -40.90 -65.79 -19.40
CA ASP A 215 -40.85 -64.32 -19.30
C ASP A 215 -40.18 -63.86 -17.99
N ALA A 216 -40.54 -64.48 -16.86
CA ALA A 216 -39.95 -64.16 -15.56
C ALA A 216 -38.49 -64.62 -15.44
N PHE A 217 -38.14 -65.73 -16.10
CA PHE A 217 -36.76 -66.22 -16.17
C PHE A 217 -35.87 -65.27 -16.96
N LEU A 218 -36.32 -64.80 -18.12
CA LEU A 218 -35.59 -63.81 -18.92
C LEU A 218 -35.43 -62.48 -18.16
N ASP A 219 -36.49 -62.01 -17.50
CA ASP A 219 -36.45 -60.79 -16.68
C ASP A 219 -35.46 -60.91 -15.50
N SER A 220 -35.38 -62.11 -14.88
CA SER A 220 -34.41 -62.39 -13.81
C SER A 220 -32.96 -62.40 -14.30
N LEU A 221 -32.71 -62.74 -15.57
CA LEU A 221 -31.38 -62.70 -16.19
C LEU A 221 -30.98 -61.26 -16.58
N ILE A 222 -31.93 -60.48 -17.08
CA ILE A 222 -31.73 -59.07 -17.46
C ILE A 222 -31.49 -58.21 -16.23
N ASN A 223 -32.29 -58.39 -15.18
CA ASN A 223 -32.22 -57.61 -13.94
C ASN A 223 -31.35 -58.29 -12.86
N TYR A 224 -30.44 -59.19 -13.27
CA TYR A 224 -29.58 -59.88 -12.31
C TYR A 224 -28.66 -58.90 -11.58
N ASP A 225 -28.55 -59.07 -10.27
CA ASP A 225 -27.63 -58.31 -9.42
C ASP A 225 -26.19 -58.81 -9.63
N LYS A 226 -25.59 -58.28 -10.70
CA LYS A 226 -24.22 -58.57 -11.14
C LYS A 226 -23.13 -58.00 -10.21
N GLU A 227 -23.50 -57.15 -9.26
CA GLU A 227 -22.57 -56.49 -8.32
C GLU A 227 -22.51 -57.24 -6.98
N ASN A 228 -23.45 -58.14 -6.69
CA ASN A 228 -23.55 -58.82 -5.40
C ASN A 228 -23.76 -60.35 -5.53
N ILE A 229 -22.73 -61.06 -6.00
CA ILE A 229 -22.74 -62.52 -6.12
C ILE A 229 -22.22 -63.17 -4.83
N HIS A 230 -23.01 -64.05 -4.22
CA HIS A 230 -22.60 -64.72 -2.97
C HIS A 230 -21.35 -65.61 -3.19
N PRO A 231 -20.36 -65.63 -2.28
CA PRO A 231 -19.12 -66.40 -2.46
C PRO A 231 -19.32 -67.90 -2.73
N GLU A 232 -20.38 -68.49 -2.16
CA GLU A 232 -20.77 -69.90 -2.39
C GLU A 232 -21.26 -70.16 -3.83
N VAL A 233 -21.86 -69.16 -4.48
CA VAL A 233 -22.26 -69.21 -5.91
C VAL A 233 -21.01 -69.19 -6.80
N THR A 234 -20.05 -68.31 -6.49
CA THR A 234 -18.75 -68.23 -7.19
C THR A 234 -17.94 -69.51 -7.04
N LYS A 235 -17.93 -70.15 -5.87
CA LYS A 235 -17.28 -71.46 -5.70
C LYS A 235 -17.99 -72.59 -6.47
N ALA A 236 -19.32 -72.58 -6.47
CA ALA A 236 -20.12 -73.63 -7.11
C ALA A 236 -20.10 -73.56 -8.65
N ILE A 237 -19.80 -72.39 -9.23
CA ILE A 237 -19.75 -72.17 -10.68
C ILE A 237 -18.37 -72.43 -11.31
N GLN A 238 -17.30 -72.28 -10.52
CA GLN A 238 -15.90 -72.52 -10.93
C GLN A 238 -15.63 -73.87 -11.59
N PRO A 239 -16.22 -75.01 -11.14
CA PRO A 239 -16.05 -76.29 -11.83
C PRO A 239 -16.61 -76.30 -13.27
N TYR A 240 -17.68 -75.55 -13.53
CA TYR A 240 -18.28 -75.45 -14.87
C TYR A 240 -17.43 -74.56 -15.79
N LEU A 241 -16.86 -73.48 -15.27
CA LEU A 241 -15.97 -72.60 -16.05
C LEU A 241 -14.62 -73.23 -16.43
N LYS A 242 -14.19 -74.28 -15.71
CA LYS A 242 -12.95 -75.03 -15.99
C LYS A 242 -13.16 -76.20 -16.95
N ASP A 243 -14.41 -76.51 -17.28
CA ASP A 243 -14.76 -77.59 -18.21
C ASP A 243 -14.55 -77.10 -19.66
N SER A 244 -13.78 -77.85 -20.45
CA SER A 244 -13.53 -77.55 -21.86
C SER A 244 -14.79 -77.64 -22.73
N GLU A 245 -15.87 -78.29 -22.25
CA GLU A 245 -17.17 -78.33 -22.93
C GLU A 245 -18.05 -77.10 -22.62
N PHE A 246 -17.63 -76.21 -21.72
CA PHE A 246 -18.37 -75.02 -21.30
C PHE A 246 -17.92 -73.76 -22.05
N GLU A 247 -17.87 -73.85 -23.38
CA GLU A 247 -17.48 -72.76 -24.26
C GLU A 247 -18.65 -72.37 -25.19
N PRO A 248 -19.00 -71.07 -25.34
CA PRO A 248 -20.17 -70.65 -26.11
C PRO A 248 -20.20 -71.22 -27.54
N GLU A 249 -19.06 -71.36 -28.20
CA GLU A 249 -19.00 -71.92 -29.56
C GLU A 249 -19.18 -73.43 -29.62
N PHE A 250 -18.71 -74.17 -28.61
CA PHE A 250 -19.01 -75.60 -28.51
C PHE A 250 -20.49 -75.83 -28.22
N VAL A 251 -21.07 -75.05 -27.30
CA VAL A 251 -22.49 -75.14 -26.93
C VAL A 251 -23.39 -74.70 -28.08
N ARG A 252 -22.97 -73.75 -28.92
CA ARG A 252 -23.70 -73.30 -30.12
C ARG A 252 -23.97 -74.45 -31.10
N SER A 253 -23.05 -75.41 -31.22
CA SER A 253 -23.24 -76.61 -32.04
C SER A 253 -24.38 -77.52 -31.55
N LYS A 254 -24.81 -77.37 -30.30
CA LYS A 254 -25.87 -78.17 -29.64
C LYS A 254 -27.17 -77.39 -29.47
N SER A 255 -27.09 -76.10 -29.11
CA SER A 255 -28.24 -75.21 -29.00
C SER A 255 -27.80 -73.75 -29.00
N ALA A 256 -28.43 -72.94 -29.84
CA ALA A 256 -28.21 -71.48 -29.88
C ALA A 256 -28.63 -70.79 -28.57
N ALA A 257 -29.75 -71.24 -27.96
CA ALA A 257 -30.23 -70.72 -26.68
C ALA A 257 -29.28 -71.07 -25.52
N ALA A 258 -28.72 -72.28 -25.51
CA ALA A 258 -27.73 -72.66 -24.51
C ALA A 258 -26.41 -71.89 -24.71
N ALA A 259 -26.02 -71.54 -25.94
CA ALA A 259 -24.83 -70.73 -26.18
C ALA A 259 -24.96 -69.30 -25.63
N GLY A 260 -26.11 -68.65 -25.82
CA GLY A 260 -26.39 -67.32 -25.25
C GLY A 260 -26.36 -67.33 -23.72
N LEU A 261 -26.93 -68.38 -23.09
CA LEU A 261 -26.85 -68.57 -21.65
C LEU A 261 -25.43 -68.85 -21.16
N CYS A 262 -24.66 -69.67 -21.88
CA CYS A 262 -23.25 -69.95 -21.56
C CYS A 262 -22.39 -68.68 -21.61
N ALA A 263 -22.53 -67.88 -22.67
CA ALA A 263 -21.83 -66.61 -22.82
C ALA A 263 -22.22 -65.61 -21.72
N TRP A 264 -23.51 -65.55 -21.35
CA TRP A 264 -23.98 -64.73 -20.24
C TRP A 264 -23.33 -65.12 -18.90
N VAL A 265 -23.33 -66.41 -18.55
CA VAL A 265 -22.72 -66.92 -17.30
C VAL A 265 -21.23 -66.55 -17.23
N ILE A 266 -20.48 -66.76 -18.31
CA ILE A 266 -19.04 -66.46 -18.37
C ILE A 266 -18.79 -64.96 -18.22
N ASN A 267 -19.53 -64.12 -18.94
CA ASN A 267 -19.32 -62.68 -18.93
C ASN A 267 -19.77 -62.01 -17.61
N ILE A 268 -20.82 -62.52 -16.96
CA ILE A 268 -21.25 -62.06 -15.63
C ILE A 268 -20.20 -62.37 -14.55
N ILE A 269 -19.58 -63.55 -14.60
CA ILE A 269 -18.54 -63.91 -13.62
C ILE A 269 -17.26 -63.14 -13.86
N LYS A 270 -16.86 -62.98 -15.13
CA LYS A 270 -15.73 -62.10 -15.49
C LYS A 270 -15.97 -60.66 -15.03
N PHE A 271 -17.18 -60.14 -15.18
CA PHE A 271 -17.53 -58.83 -14.63
C PHE A 271 -17.43 -58.79 -13.11
N TYR A 272 -17.99 -59.79 -12.41
CA TYR A 272 -17.97 -59.84 -10.95
C TYR A 272 -16.55 -59.95 -10.37
N GLU A 273 -15.65 -60.70 -11.03
CA GLU A 273 -14.23 -60.78 -10.65
C GLU A 273 -13.55 -59.40 -10.77
N VAL A 274 -13.76 -58.70 -11.89
CA VAL A 274 -13.22 -57.34 -12.06
C VAL A 274 -13.90 -56.33 -11.11
N PHE A 275 -15.19 -56.49 -10.83
CA PHE A 275 -15.93 -55.65 -9.89
C PHE A 275 -15.40 -55.80 -8.46
N CYS A 276 -15.08 -57.02 -8.02
CA CYS A 276 -14.43 -57.27 -6.73
C CYS A 276 -13.07 -56.57 -6.59
N ASP A 277 -12.34 -56.38 -7.69
CA ASP A 277 -11.08 -55.65 -7.71
C ASP A 277 -11.28 -54.12 -7.78
N VAL A 278 -12.36 -53.66 -8.42
CA VAL A 278 -12.69 -52.23 -8.61
C VAL A 278 -13.41 -51.63 -7.40
N GLU A 279 -14.25 -52.38 -6.67
CA GLU A 279 -15.02 -51.87 -5.52
C GLU A 279 -14.12 -51.32 -4.39
N PRO A 280 -13.05 -52.01 -3.95
CA PRO A 280 -12.12 -51.46 -2.97
C PRO A 280 -11.41 -50.20 -3.48
N LYS A 281 -11.07 -50.16 -4.77
CA LYS A 281 -10.44 -49.00 -5.42
C LYS A 281 -11.39 -47.80 -5.48
N ARG A 282 -12.68 -48.01 -5.74
CA ARG A 282 -13.71 -46.95 -5.69
C ARG A 282 -13.88 -46.40 -4.28
N LYS A 283 -13.90 -47.26 -3.26
CA LYS A 283 -13.97 -46.83 -1.84
C LYS A 283 -12.71 -46.04 -1.45
N ALA A 284 -11.52 -46.53 -1.82
CA ALA A 284 -10.26 -45.84 -1.58
C ALA A 284 -10.16 -44.49 -2.31
N LEU A 285 -10.69 -44.40 -3.54
CA LEU A 285 -10.79 -43.16 -4.30
C LEU A 285 -11.77 -42.17 -3.68
N ALA A 286 -12.94 -42.63 -3.23
CA ALA A 286 -13.91 -41.78 -2.54
C ALA A 286 -13.33 -41.21 -1.24
N GLN A 287 -12.60 -42.01 -0.47
CA GLN A 287 -11.92 -41.56 0.73
C GLN A 287 -10.81 -40.54 0.41
N ALA A 288 -9.96 -40.83 -0.58
CA ALA A 288 -8.89 -39.92 -0.97
C ALA A 288 -9.41 -38.58 -1.52
N ASN A 289 -10.55 -38.59 -2.25
CA ASN A 289 -11.24 -37.38 -2.68
C ASN A 289 -11.80 -36.57 -1.49
N ALA A 290 -12.33 -37.24 -0.47
CA ALA A 290 -12.80 -36.57 0.74
C ALA A 290 -11.64 -35.93 1.53
N GLU A 291 -10.50 -36.62 1.61
CA GLU A 291 -9.26 -36.10 2.21
C GLU A 291 -8.72 -34.89 1.42
N LEU A 292 -8.73 -34.95 0.09
CA LEU A 292 -8.35 -33.83 -0.78
C LEU A 292 -9.26 -32.62 -0.59
N ALA A 293 -10.59 -32.84 -0.54
CA ALA A 293 -11.55 -31.76 -0.32
C ALA A 293 -11.34 -31.08 1.03
N ALA A 294 -11.14 -31.85 2.11
CA ALA A 294 -10.87 -31.31 3.44
C ALA A 294 -9.55 -30.50 3.48
N ALA A 295 -8.50 -30.98 2.79
CA ALA A 295 -7.22 -30.28 2.70
C ALA A 295 -7.34 -28.97 1.86
N GLN A 296 -8.09 -28.99 0.77
CA GLN A 296 -8.39 -27.81 -0.04
C GLN A 296 -9.21 -26.77 0.74
N ASP A 297 -10.19 -27.21 1.53
CA ASP A 297 -10.99 -26.31 2.38
C ASP A 297 -10.11 -25.62 3.43
N LYS A 298 -9.21 -26.38 4.08
CA LYS A 298 -8.24 -25.83 5.03
C LYS A 298 -7.30 -24.83 4.36
N LEU A 299 -6.74 -25.16 3.19
CA LEU A 299 -5.91 -24.25 2.41
C LEU A 299 -6.67 -22.96 2.04
N SER A 300 -7.93 -23.08 1.62
CA SER A 300 -8.77 -21.93 1.29
C SER A 300 -9.03 -21.02 2.49
N GLY A 301 -9.14 -21.59 3.70
CA GLY A 301 -9.28 -20.84 4.95
C GLY A 301 -8.01 -20.06 5.28
N ILE A 302 -6.84 -20.70 5.16
CA ILE A 302 -5.54 -20.05 5.37
C ILE A 302 -5.33 -18.94 4.33
N LYS A 303 -5.56 -19.20 3.03
CA LYS A 303 -5.44 -18.18 1.97
C LYS A 303 -6.37 -16.99 2.20
N ARG A 304 -7.61 -17.21 2.67
CA ARG A 304 -8.52 -16.12 3.06
C ARG A 304 -7.98 -15.28 4.22
N LYS A 305 -7.39 -15.93 5.23
CA LYS A 305 -6.77 -15.24 6.37
C LYS A 305 -5.57 -14.42 5.92
N VAL A 306 -4.69 -14.98 5.08
CA VAL A 306 -3.56 -14.26 4.49
C VAL A 306 -4.05 -13.04 3.72
N ALA A 307 -5.04 -13.18 2.83
CA ALA A 307 -5.58 -12.05 2.07
C ALA A 307 -6.14 -10.94 2.96
N SER A 308 -6.86 -11.30 4.04
CA SER A 308 -7.36 -10.32 5.01
C SER A 308 -6.24 -9.60 5.75
N LEU A 309 -5.17 -10.30 6.13
CA LEU A 309 -4.03 -9.70 6.83
C LEU A 309 -3.20 -8.83 5.88
N GLU A 310 -3.06 -9.21 4.60
CA GLU A 310 -2.42 -8.39 3.58
C GLU A 310 -3.20 -7.09 3.32
N GLU A 311 -4.53 -7.14 3.29
CA GLU A 311 -5.36 -5.94 3.14
C GLU A 311 -5.18 -4.99 4.34
N GLN A 312 -5.14 -5.52 5.56
CA GLN A 312 -4.86 -4.74 6.77
C GLN A 312 -3.46 -4.14 6.74
N LEU A 313 -2.45 -4.92 6.34
CA LEU A 313 -1.07 -4.45 6.20
C LEU A 313 -0.95 -3.36 5.13
N ALA A 314 -1.66 -3.49 4.01
CA ALA A 314 -1.66 -2.47 2.95
C ALA A 314 -2.24 -1.14 3.45
N LYS A 315 -3.36 -1.18 4.20
CA LYS A 315 -3.93 0.03 4.83
C LYS A 315 -2.97 0.66 5.83
N LEU A 316 -2.38 -0.14 6.72
CA LEU A 316 -1.42 0.35 7.71
C LEU A 316 -0.16 0.93 7.04
N THR A 317 0.29 0.34 5.93
CA THR A 317 1.44 0.85 5.17
C THR A 317 1.11 2.19 4.51
N ALA A 318 -0.10 2.33 3.93
CA ALA A 318 -0.56 3.60 3.36
C ALA A 318 -0.69 4.70 4.42
N ASP A 319 -1.27 4.38 5.59
CA ASP A 319 -1.37 5.32 6.72
C ASP A 319 0.02 5.74 7.21
N PHE A 320 0.97 4.79 7.27
CA PHE A 320 2.36 5.07 7.63
C PHE A 320 3.07 5.98 6.60
N GLU A 321 2.90 5.72 5.30
CA GLU A 321 3.47 6.57 4.24
C GLU A 321 2.90 7.98 4.29
N GLN A 322 1.59 8.12 4.50
CA GLN A 322 0.94 9.41 4.66
C GLN A 322 1.48 10.15 5.90
N ALA A 323 1.51 9.50 7.06
CA ALA A 323 2.02 10.09 8.29
C ALA A 323 3.49 10.52 8.14
N THR A 324 4.32 9.72 7.45
CA THR A 324 5.72 10.03 7.18
C THR A 324 5.87 11.23 6.25
N SER A 325 5.03 11.33 5.22
CA SER A 325 5.00 12.49 4.31
C SER A 325 4.61 13.77 5.03
N GLU A 326 3.58 13.73 5.88
CA GLU A 326 3.15 14.87 6.69
C GLU A 326 4.20 15.29 7.74
N LYS A 327 4.85 14.31 8.38
CA LYS A 327 6.00 14.54 9.26
C LYS A 327 7.14 15.23 8.52
N LEU A 328 7.49 14.75 7.33
CA LEU A 328 8.59 15.31 6.54
C LEU A 328 8.30 16.76 6.12
N LYS A 329 7.06 17.06 5.71
CA LYS A 329 6.64 18.44 5.41
C LYS A 329 6.75 19.34 6.63
N CYS A 330 6.26 18.88 7.78
CA CYS A 330 6.33 19.63 9.04
C CYS A 330 7.79 19.89 9.46
N GLN A 331 8.66 18.88 9.33
CA GLN A 331 10.10 19.01 9.57
C GLN A 331 10.73 20.08 8.65
N GLN A 332 10.45 20.02 7.35
CA GLN A 332 10.99 20.99 6.39
C GLN A 332 10.54 22.43 6.70
N GLU A 333 9.28 22.62 7.11
CA GLU A 333 8.76 23.92 7.52
C GLU A 333 9.42 24.45 8.80
N ALA A 334 9.65 23.56 9.78
CA ALA A 334 10.36 23.90 11.01
C ALA A 334 11.83 24.26 10.72
N ASP A 335 12.52 23.47 9.91
CA ASP A 335 13.92 23.72 9.51
C ASP A 335 14.06 25.05 8.75
N ALA A 336 13.15 25.34 7.82
CA ALA A 336 13.12 26.60 7.10
C ALA A 336 12.89 27.79 8.06
N THR A 337 11.97 27.65 9.01
CA THR A 337 11.69 28.67 10.03
C THR A 337 12.92 28.90 10.91
N ASN A 338 13.57 27.82 11.35
CA ASN A 338 14.79 27.89 12.16
C ASN A 338 15.95 28.54 11.39
N ALA A 339 16.11 28.24 10.10
CA ALA A 339 17.12 28.88 9.24
C ALA A 339 16.88 30.40 9.12
N ILE A 340 15.62 30.83 8.97
CA ILE A 340 15.26 32.26 8.95
C ILE A 340 15.58 32.92 10.30
N ILE A 341 15.23 32.26 11.41
CA ILE A 341 15.53 32.75 12.77
C ILE A 341 17.04 32.89 12.97
N ALA A 342 17.84 31.90 12.56
CA ALA A 342 19.30 31.93 12.66
C ALA A 342 19.89 33.09 11.87
N LEU A 343 19.46 33.30 10.62
CA LEU A 343 19.91 34.41 9.80
C LEU A 343 19.54 35.76 10.41
N ALA A 344 18.30 35.90 10.88
CA ALA A 344 17.81 37.14 11.47
C ALA A 344 18.50 37.46 12.82
N ASN A 345 18.75 36.45 13.67
CA ASN A 345 19.56 36.62 14.88
C ASN A 345 20.99 37.06 14.54
N ARG A 346 21.60 36.48 13.48
CA ARG A 346 22.93 36.89 13.03
C ARG A 346 22.95 38.34 12.57
N LEU A 347 21.93 38.79 11.84
CA LEU A 347 21.80 40.19 11.40
C LEU A 347 21.62 41.14 12.60
N VAL A 348 20.70 40.83 13.51
CA VAL A 348 20.42 41.66 14.69
C VAL A 348 21.62 41.71 15.63
N GLY A 349 22.28 40.57 15.86
CA GLY A 349 23.49 40.48 16.67
C GLY A 349 24.68 41.20 16.03
N GLY A 350 24.87 41.03 14.72
CA GLY A 350 25.96 41.69 13.97
C GLY A 350 25.82 43.20 13.87
N LEU A 351 24.60 43.73 14.00
CA LEU A 351 24.31 45.18 14.00
C LEU A 351 24.00 45.71 15.40
N ALA A 352 24.29 44.96 16.46
CA ALA A 352 23.98 45.38 17.82
C ALA A 352 24.79 46.62 18.23
N SER A 353 26.09 46.66 17.91
CA SER A 353 26.94 47.84 18.10
C SER A 353 26.47 49.04 17.29
N GLU A 354 26.08 48.78 16.04
CA GLU A 354 25.61 49.78 15.08
C GLU A 354 24.28 50.39 15.52
N ASN A 355 23.40 49.59 16.12
CA ASN A 355 22.13 50.05 16.70
C ASN A 355 22.38 51.11 17.79
N VAL A 356 23.28 50.82 18.74
CA VAL A 356 23.66 51.78 19.79
C VAL A 356 24.27 53.03 19.16
N ARG A 357 25.25 52.86 18.26
CA ARG A 357 25.93 53.96 17.59
C ARG A 357 24.98 54.86 16.80
N TRP A 358 24.01 54.28 16.09
CA TRP A 358 23.01 55.04 15.34
C TRP A 358 22.05 55.78 16.27
N ALA A 359 21.62 55.16 17.37
CA ALA A 359 20.78 55.82 18.37
C ALA A 359 21.50 57.05 18.97
N ASP A 360 22.76 56.90 19.35
CA ASP A 360 23.59 58.00 19.86
C ASP A 360 23.81 59.09 18.79
N SER A 361 24.07 58.68 17.55
CA SER A 361 24.22 59.62 16.42
C SER A 361 22.95 60.42 16.18
N VAL A 362 21.78 59.78 16.24
CA VAL A 362 20.48 60.47 16.11
C VAL A 362 20.28 61.47 17.25
N ALA A 363 20.59 61.11 18.50
CA ALA A 363 20.50 62.01 19.63
C ALA A 363 21.41 63.24 19.44
N ASN A 364 22.67 63.02 19.04
CA ASN A 364 23.62 64.09 18.75
C ASN A 364 23.16 65.00 17.59
N LEU A 365 22.65 64.42 16.50
CA LEU A 365 22.14 65.19 15.36
C LEU A 365 20.89 66.00 15.73
N LYS A 366 20.01 65.48 16.58
CA LYS A 366 18.86 66.22 17.11
C LYS A 366 19.31 67.42 17.93
N HIS A 367 20.29 67.23 18.81
CA HIS A 367 20.86 68.33 19.58
C HIS A 367 21.53 69.39 18.69
N GLN A 368 22.29 68.98 17.66
CA GLN A 368 22.82 69.91 16.65
C GLN A 368 21.71 70.69 15.93
N GLY A 369 20.53 70.09 15.75
CA GLY A 369 19.37 70.77 15.16
C GLY A 369 18.85 71.93 16.00
N GLU A 370 19.01 71.85 17.32
CA GLU A 370 18.63 72.91 18.26
C GLU A 370 19.60 74.10 18.17
N THR A 371 20.91 73.84 18.04
CA THR A 371 21.95 74.89 17.96
C THR A 371 22.17 75.44 16.56
N LEU A 372 21.77 74.70 15.51
CA LEU A 372 22.02 75.02 14.11
C LEU A 372 21.67 76.47 13.71
N PRO A 373 20.53 77.07 14.14
CA PRO A 373 20.25 78.47 13.82
C PRO A 373 21.32 79.44 14.33
N GLY A 374 21.89 79.20 15.52
CA GLY A 374 22.97 80.01 16.08
C GLY A 374 24.31 79.75 15.38
N ASP A 375 24.64 78.49 15.13
CA ASP A 375 25.90 78.12 14.46
C ASP A 375 25.97 78.71 13.05
N VAL A 376 24.88 78.60 12.28
CA VAL A 376 24.79 79.17 10.93
C VAL A 376 24.88 80.69 10.99
N LEU A 377 24.34 81.33 12.03
CA LEU A 377 24.37 82.78 12.22
C LEU A 377 25.79 83.31 12.43
N LEU A 378 26.59 82.62 13.24
CA LEU A 378 28.01 82.93 13.46
C LEU A 378 28.81 82.71 12.16
N VAL A 379 28.59 81.58 11.49
CA VAL A 379 29.28 81.24 10.23
C VAL A 379 28.98 82.26 9.13
N THR A 380 27.72 82.67 8.94
CA THR A 380 27.38 83.65 7.91
C THR A 380 27.91 85.03 8.25
N ALA A 381 27.91 85.44 9.52
CA ALA A 381 28.56 86.68 9.94
C ALA A 381 30.07 86.68 9.63
N PHE A 382 30.75 85.57 9.93
CA PHE A 382 32.18 85.41 9.64
C PHE A 382 32.46 85.51 8.14
N ILE A 383 31.72 84.76 7.32
CA ILE A 383 31.88 84.77 5.85
C ILE A 383 31.61 86.16 5.27
N SER A 384 30.56 86.84 5.74
CA SER A 384 30.14 88.13 5.18
C SER A 384 31.04 89.29 5.57
N TYR A 385 31.69 89.26 6.75
CA TYR A 385 32.39 90.43 7.28
C TYR A 385 33.87 90.23 7.56
N VAL A 386 34.30 89.04 7.99
CA VAL A 386 35.59 88.87 8.66
C VAL A 386 36.74 88.60 7.66
N GLY A 387 36.42 88.20 6.42
CA GLY A 387 37.42 87.80 5.41
C GLY A 387 38.45 88.87 5.02
N CYS A 388 38.13 90.16 5.17
CA CYS A 388 39.00 91.27 4.80
C CYS A 388 40.03 91.69 5.87
N PHE A 389 39.87 91.21 7.10
CA PHE A 389 40.74 91.55 8.23
C PHE A 389 41.96 90.60 8.31
N THR A 390 43.02 91.04 8.99
CA THR A 390 44.19 90.20 9.34
C THR A 390 43.91 89.27 10.51
N LYS A 391 44.77 88.27 10.73
CA LYS A 391 44.54 87.19 11.70
C LYS A 391 44.18 87.68 13.11
N SER A 392 44.86 88.69 13.64
CA SER A 392 44.58 89.26 14.97
C SER A 392 43.16 89.82 15.03
N PHE A 393 42.81 90.71 14.11
CA PHE A 393 41.47 91.30 14.03
C PHE A 393 40.38 90.26 13.76
N ARG A 394 40.68 89.15 13.06
CA ARG A 394 39.72 88.04 12.89
C ARG A 394 39.47 87.30 14.20
N GLN A 395 40.48 87.10 15.03
CA GLN A 395 40.34 86.45 16.33
C GLN A 395 39.56 87.35 17.30
N ASP A 396 39.85 88.64 17.32
CA ASP A 396 39.16 89.62 18.17
C ASP A 396 37.68 89.82 17.79
N LEU A 397 37.31 89.55 16.53
CA LEU A 397 35.90 89.60 16.08
C LEU A 397 35.11 88.31 16.33
N LEU A 398 35.80 87.21 16.64
CA LEU A 398 35.19 85.88 16.83
C LEU A 398 34.99 85.50 18.30
N HIS A 399 35.79 86.08 19.20
CA HIS A 399 35.73 85.91 20.64
C HIS A 399 35.09 87.13 21.30
#